data_AF-A0A959BNB1-F1
#
_entry.id   AF-A0A959BNB1-F1
#
_cell.length_a   1.000
_cell.length_b   1.000
_cell.length_c   1.000
_cell.angle_alpha   90.00
_cell.angle_beta   90.00
_cell.angle_gamma   90.00
#
_symmetry.space_group_name_H-M   'P 1'
#
loop_
_entity.id
_entity.type
_entity.pdbx_description
1 polymer ?
#
loop_
_entity_poly.entity_id
_entity_poly.type
_entity_poly.pdbx_seq_one_letter_code
_entity_poly.pdbx_strand_id
1 'polypeptide(L)'
;ANADQANNDGDSEGDVCDEDDDNDGVLDVNDNCPFTANADQANNDGDSEGDVCDEDDDNDGILDVNDNCPFTANADQANNDGDSEGDVCDEDDDNDGVLDVNDNCPLTANADQADLDHDGQGDACDPDVCINGVVNYLVGYVEGLGIRSTVERAITRRLELAATRFCSGSSTSTVITSLNSAISYLQSQSGRGISSDAADHVIAQVNALIDALNQGIVVCCIPRPAPPTAPGQVAAEQYQLEANPNPFSGQQTIRFYLPEAGPATLEVFNLNGQRVAALHSGYLDAGQHDYSWNGADDAGQQLSSGIYLIRLRTEEGTLVQKVSLAR
;
A
#
# COMPACT_ATOMS: atom_id res chain seq x y z
N ALA A 1 60.85 12.50 -2.39
CA ALA A 1 61.75 11.34 -2.40
C ALA A 1 60.84 10.12 -2.39
N ASN A 2 60.88 9.30 -3.44
CA ASN A 2 60.02 8.16 -3.70
C ASN A 2 60.81 6.86 -3.55
N ALA A 3 61.00 6.38 -2.32
CA ALA A 3 61.97 5.31 -2.04
C ALA A 3 61.51 3.92 -2.50
N ASP A 4 60.20 3.72 -2.63
CA ASP A 4 59.53 2.53 -3.16
C ASP A 4 59.50 2.49 -4.70
N GLN A 5 59.59 3.65 -5.36
CA GLN A 5 59.40 3.77 -6.81
C GLN A 5 58.06 3.16 -7.25
N ALA A 6 57.00 3.43 -6.47
CA ALA A 6 55.65 3.10 -6.87
C ALA A 6 55.32 3.81 -8.21
N ASN A 7 54.58 3.09 -9.04
CA ASN A 7 54.17 3.44 -10.39
C ASN A 7 53.00 2.49 -10.68
N ASN A 8 51.78 2.97 -10.50
CA ASN A 8 50.56 2.19 -10.49
C ASN A 8 50.10 1.80 -11.92
N ASP A 9 50.28 2.68 -12.89
CA ASP A 9 49.85 2.51 -14.28
C ASP A 9 50.91 1.94 -15.25
N GLY A 10 52.16 1.84 -14.80
CA GLY A 10 53.30 1.34 -15.57
C GLY A 10 53.90 2.34 -16.56
N ASP A 11 53.63 3.63 -16.44
CA ASP A 11 54.03 4.64 -17.42
C ASP A 11 55.52 5.10 -17.27
N SER A 12 55.89 6.26 -17.84
CA SER A 12 57.25 6.79 -17.72
C SER A 12 57.50 7.65 -16.48
N GLU A 13 56.43 8.08 -15.84
CA GLU A 13 56.40 8.84 -14.60
C GLU A 13 56.20 7.84 -13.46
N GLY A 14 55.51 8.18 -12.39
CA GLY A 14 55.36 7.27 -11.25
C GLY A 14 54.92 8.05 -10.05
N ASP A 15 54.18 7.42 -9.15
CA ASP A 15 53.09 8.03 -8.38
C ASP A 15 53.41 9.35 -7.64
N VAL A 16 54.68 9.57 -7.30
CA VAL A 16 55.10 10.82 -6.63
C VAL A 16 55.22 12.02 -7.57
N CYS A 17 55.34 11.80 -8.88
CA CYS A 17 55.45 12.84 -9.88
C CYS A 17 54.43 12.75 -11.02
N ASP A 18 53.61 11.71 -11.03
CA ASP A 18 52.41 11.68 -11.88
C ASP A 18 51.31 12.57 -11.28
N GLU A 19 50.38 13.04 -12.11
CA GLU A 19 49.18 13.79 -11.67
C GLU A 19 47.88 12.99 -11.91
N ASP A 20 48.00 11.79 -12.49
CA ASP A 20 46.95 10.85 -12.89
C ASP A 20 47.53 9.42 -12.73
N ASP A 21 47.61 8.95 -11.49
CA ASP A 21 48.35 7.76 -11.06
C ASP A 21 47.81 6.44 -11.69
N ASP A 22 46.60 6.44 -12.26
CA ASP A 22 46.01 5.29 -12.94
C ASP A 22 45.71 5.49 -14.44
N ASN A 23 46.00 6.70 -14.95
CA ASN A 23 45.93 7.08 -16.36
C ASN A 23 44.52 6.92 -16.97
N ASP A 24 43.48 7.14 -16.18
CA ASP A 24 42.08 7.06 -16.63
C ASP A 24 41.56 8.37 -17.26
N GLY A 25 42.33 9.46 -17.10
CA GLY A 25 42.03 10.79 -17.62
C GLY A 25 41.39 11.74 -16.60
N VAL A 26 41.26 11.34 -15.33
CA VAL A 26 40.87 12.14 -14.18
C VAL A 26 42.12 12.37 -13.31
N LEU A 27 42.42 13.64 -13.00
CA LEU A 27 43.59 13.93 -12.16
C LEU A 27 43.33 13.51 -10.71
N ASP A 28 44.34 12.98 -10.01
CA ASP A 28 44.24 12.43 -8.63
C ASP A 28 43.49 13.35 -7.65
N VAL A 29 43.61 14.67 -7.83
CA VAL A 29 42.99 15.69 -6.96
C VAL A 29 41.47 15.78 -7.11
N ASN A 30 40.90 15.24 -8.18
CA ASN A 30 39.47 15.17 -8.46
C ASN A 30 38.99 13.72 -8.66
N ASP A 31 39.89 12.74 -8.48
CA ASP A 31 39.63 11.33 -8.67
C ASP A 31 39.15 10.71 -7.36
N ASN A 32 37.99 10.05 -7.39
CA ASN A 32 37.45 9.30 -6.25
C ASN A 32 38.08 7.91 -6.10
N CYS A 33 38.86 7.43 -7.08
CA CYS A 33 39.68 6.24 -7.01
C CYS A 33 41.09 6.45 -7.60
N PRO A 34 41.97 7.27 -6.98
CA PRO A 34 43.24 7.72 -7.57
C PRO A 34 44.25 6.65 -8.00
N PHE A 35 44.00 5.38 -7.70
CA PHE A 35 44.89 4.28 -8.06
C PHE A 35 44.16 3.18 -8.87
N THR A 36 42.87 3.36 -9.19
CA THR A 36 42.07 2.36 -9.91
C THR A 36 41.18 3.02 -10.95
N ALA A 37 41.62 2.92 -12.20
CA ALA A 37 41.01 3.62 -13.33
C ALA A 37 39.49 3.48 -13.39
N ASN A 38 38.77 4.59 -13.27
CA ASN A 38 37.32 4.71 -13.28
C ASN A 38 36.89 6.06 -13.87
N ALA A 39 37.16 6.27 -15.16
CA ALA A 39 36.95 7.55 -15.85
C ALA A 39 35.51 8.11 -15.82
N ASP A 40 34.51 7.29 -15.45
CA ASP A 40 33.13 7.73 -15.25
C ASP A 40 32.86 8.31 -13.85
N GLN A 41 33.77 8.07 -12.90
CA GLN A 41 33.77 8.57 -11.52
C GLN A 41 32.47 8.20 -10.80
N ALA A 42 31.98 6.98 -11.06
CA ALA A 42 30.82 6.43 -10.36
C ALA A 42 31.10 6.38 -8.85
N ASN A 43 30.07 6.72 -8.07
CA ASN A 43 30.08 6.82 -6.61
C ASN A 43 28.60 6.84 -6.19
N ASN A 44 28.08 5.65 -5.91
CA ASN A 44 26.66 5.38 -5.75
C ASN A 44 26.11 5.87 -4.41
N ASP A 45 26.89 5.77 -3.33
CA ASP A 45 26.52 6.17 -1.98
C ASP A 45 26.86 7.64 -1.62
N GLY A 46 27.67 8.30 -2.44
CA GLY A 46 28.14 9.67 -2.25
C GLY A 46 29.28 9.84 -1.25
N ASP A 47 30.02 8.78 -0.92
CA ASP A 47 31.09 8.81 0.08
C ASP A 47 32.44 9.31 -0.51
N SER A 48 33.57 9.12 0.17
CA SER A 48 34.89 9.56 -0.32
C SER A 48 35.56 8.64 -1.34
N GLU A 49 35.13 7.39 -1.46
CA GLU A 49 35.64 6.36 -2.36
C GLU A 49 34.67 6.25 -3.55
N GLY A 50 35.15 5.82 -4.72
CA GLY A 50 34.30 5.57 -5.89
C GLY A 50 33.99 4.08 -6.02
N ASP A 51 32.94 3.73 -6.78
CA ASP A 51 32.41 2.36 -6.88
C ASP A 51 33.46 1.28 -7.25
N VAL A 52 34.54 1.71 -7.90
CA VAL A 52 35.59 0.78 -8.36
C VAL A 52 36.62 0.46 -7.27
N CYS A 53 36.71 1.29 -6.23
CA CYS A 53 37.69 1.18 -5.15
C CYS A 53 37.09 1.17 -3.74
N ASP A 54 35.78 1.38 -3.61
CA ASP A 54 35.00 1.09 -2.40
C ASP A 54 34.78 -0.44 -2.28
N GLU A 55 34.52 -0.92 -1.06
CA GLU A 55 34.16 -2.32 -0.79
C GLU A 55 32.65 -2.51 -0.47
N ASP A 56 31.88 -1.41 -0.36
CA ASP A 56 30.46 -1.34 0.01
C ASP A 56 29.79 -0.14 -0.68
N ASP A 57 29.46 -0.29 -1.98
CA ASP A 57 29.06 0.79 -2.89
C ASP A 57 27.72 1.47 -2.56
N ASP A 58 26.93 0.91 -1.64
CA ASP A 58 25.66 1.50 -1.17
C ASP A 58 25.61 1.78 0.34
N ASN A 59 26.70 1.44 1.05
CA ASN A 59 26.94 1.72 2.45
C ASN A 59 25.85 1.12 3.38
N ASP A 60 25.28 -0.03 3.02
CA ASP A 60 24.28 -0.73 3.82
C ASP A 60 24.87 -1.62 4.93
N GLY A 61 26.19 -1.84 4.86
CA GLY A 61 26.98 -2.65 5.79
C GLY A 61 27.28 -4.08 5.32
N ILE A 62 26.89 -4.44 4.10
CA ILE A 62 27.23 -5.68 3.41
C ILE A 62 28.21 -5.35 2.28
N LEU A 63 29.40 -5.95 2.33
CA LEU A 63 30.40 -5.73 1.26
C LEU A 63 29.89 -6.27 -0.09
N ASP A 64 30.17 -5.59 -1.20
CA ASP A 64 29.64 -5.90 -2.54
C ASP A 64 29.78 -7.37 -2.94
N VAL A 65 30.90 -7.99 -2.53
CA VAL A 65 31.20 -9.41 -2.83
C VAL A 65 30.22 -10.40 -2.18
N ASN A 66 29.43 -9.96 -1.19
CA ASN A 66 28.38 -10.73 -0.53
C ASN A 66 27.01 -10.06 -0.62
N ASP A 67 26.90 -8.94 -1.35
CA ASP A 67 25.67 -8.18 -1.50
C ASP A 67 24.89 -8.67 -2.73
N ASN A 68 23.60 -8.96 -2.55
CA ASN A 68 22.71 -9.32 -3.65
C ASN A 68 22.17 -8.11 -4.42
N CYS A 69 22.38 -6.89 -3.91
CA CYS A 69 22.09 -5.62 -4.56
C CYS A 69 23.20 -4.58 -4.31
N PRO A 70 24.41 -4.75 -4.88
CA PRO A 70 25.60 -3.94 -4.52
C PRO A 70 25.45 -2.42 -4.63
N PHE A 71 24.47 -1.93 -5.40
CA PHE A 71 24.25 -0.50 -5.61
C PHE A 71 22.94 0.00 -5.00
N THR A 72 22.22 -0.81 -4.22
CA THR A 72 20.91 -0.46 -3.65
C THR A 72 20.74 -1.06 -2.26
N ALA A 73 20.94 -0.20 -1.26
CA ALA A 73 20.99 -0.60 0.12
C ALA A 73 19.81 -1.48 0.58
N ASN A 74 20.10 -2.71 1.00
CA ASN A 74 19.18 -3.69 1.56
C ASN A 74 19.86 -4.59 2.60
N ALA A 75 20.14 -4.02 3.77
CA ALA A 75 20.84 -4.73 4.85
C ALA A 75 20.15 -6.02 5.36
N ASP A 76 18.90 -6.30 4.98
CA ASP A 76 18.22 -7.57 5.26
C ASP A 76 18.46 -8.67 4.20
N GLN A 77 19.03 -8.30 3.05
CA GLN A 77 19.38 -9.17 1.92
C GLN A 77 18.21 -10.06 1.51
N ALA A 78 17.00 -9.47 1.50
CA ALA A 78 15.80 -10.13 1.01
C ALA A 78 16.00 -10.55 -0.46
N ASN A 79 15.58 -11.78 -0.76
CA ASN A 79 15.69 -12.45 -2.06
C ASN A 79 14.68 -13.61 -2.01
N ASN A 80 13.47 -13.32 -2.50
CA ASN A 80 12.28 -14.13 -2.30
C ASN A 80 12.28 -15.38 -3.20
N ASP A 81 12.82 -15.29 -4.41
CA ASP A 81 12.86 -16.37 -5.39
C ASP A 81 14.15 -17.22 -5.34
N GLY A 82 15.18 -16.73 -4.67
CA GLY A 82 16.48 -17.36 -4.50
C GLY A 82 17.43 -17.19 -5.69
N ASP A 83 17.24 -16.20 -6.55
CA ASP A 83 18.10 -15.96 -7.70
C ASP A 83 19.36 -15.13 -7.35
N SER A 84 20.03 -14.50 -8.32
CA SER A 84 21.25 -13.71 -8.05
C SER A 84 20.99 -12.27 -7.61
N GLU A 85 19.80 -11.73 -7.83
CA GLU A 85 19.40 -10.36 -7.51
C GLU A 85 18.62 -10.36 -6.19
N GLY A 86 18.68 -9.29 -5.41
CA GLY A 86 17.86 -9.12 -4.20
C GLY A 86 16.57 -8.38 -4.49
N ASP A 87 15.56 -8.53 -3.63
CA ASP A 87 14.19 -8.00 -3.86
C ASP A 87 14.15 -6.47 -4.12
N VAL A 88 15.18 -5.71 -3.71
CA VAL A 88 15.20 -4.26 -3.93
C VAL A 88 15.75 -3.84 -5.30
N CYS A 89 16.48 -4.75 -5.98
CA CYS A 89 17.14 -4.50 -7.25
C CYS A 89 16.75 -5.51 -8.35
N ASP A 90 15.96 -6.52 -8.02
CA ASP A 90 15.23 -7.36 -8.96
C ASP A 90 13.99 -6.60 -9.48
N GLU A 91 13.52 -6.93 -10.67
CA GLU A 91 12.26 -6.41 -11.25
C GLU A 91 11.10 -7.43 -11.17
N ASP A 92 11.35 -8.67 -10.75
CA ASP A 92 10.41 -9.81 -10.67
C ASP A 92 10.73 -10.71 -9.46
N ASP A 93 10.39 -10.23 -8.25
CA ASP A 93 10.81 -10.80 -6.95
C ASP A 93 10.36 -12.26 -6.70
N ASP A 94 9.41 -12.80 -7.46
CA ASP A 94 8.95 -14.18 -7.35
C ASP A 94 9.15 -15.03 -8.61
N ASN A 95 9.74 -14.42 -9.65
CA ASN A 95 10.13 -15.03 -10.90
C ASN A 95 8.98 -15.77 -11.62
N ASP A 96 7.75 -15.26 -11.50
CA ASP A 96 6.57 -15.80 -12.16
C ASP A 96 6.38 -15.32 -13.62
N GLY A 97 7.15 -14.29 -14.00
CA GLY A 97 7.15 -13.65 -15.31
C GLY A 97 6.30 -12.39 -15.41
N VAL A 98 5.75 -11.88 -14.31
CA VAL A 98 5.08 -10.59 -14.19
C VAL A 98 5.94 -9.67 -13.32
N LEU A 99 6.47 -8.61 -13.91
CA LEU A 99 7.27 -7.63 -13.17
C LEU A 99 6.48 -7.01 -12.00
N ASP A 100 7.12 -6.77 -10.86
CA ASP A 100 6.50 -6.33 -9.60
C ASP A 100 5.59 -5.11 -9.77
N VAL A 101 5.98 -4.17 -10.64
CA VAL A 101 5.22 -2.95 -10.94
C VAL A 101 3.83 -3.22 -11.54
N ASN A 102 3.59 -4.42 -12.06
CA ASN A 102 2.31 -4.90 -12.58
C ASN A 102 1.80 -6.15 -11.85
N ASP A 103 2.49 -6.60 -10.80
CA ASP A 103 2.16 -7.81 -10.05
C ASP A 103 1.24 -7.48 -8.87
N ASN A 104 0.10 -8.16 -8.77
CA ASN A 104 -0.82 -8.04 -7.65
C ASN A 104 -0.42 -8.90 -6.42
N CYS A 105 0.63 -9.72 -6.56
CA CYS A 105 1.32 -10.48 -5.53
C CYS A 105 2.85 -10.55 -5.77
N PRO A 106 3.59 -9.44 -5.68
CA PRO A 106 5.02 -9.37 -6.06
C PRO A 106 5.94 -10.43 -5.41
N LEU A 107 5.58 -10.94 -4.23
CA LEU A 107 6.39 -11.92 -3.49
C LEU A 107 5.79 -13.33 -3.55
N THR A 108 4.77 -13.61 -4.35
CA THR A 108 4.06 -14.89 -4.37
C THR A 108 3.57 -15.27 -5.76
N ALA A 109 4.38 -16.09 -6.43
CA ALA A 109 4.20 -16.45 -7.82
C ALA A 109 2.75 -16.83 -8.20
N ASN A 110 2.16 -16.03 -9.07
CA ASN A 110 0.80 -16.12 -9.56
C ASN A 110 0.66 -15.53 -10.98
N ALA A 111 1.39 -16.06 -11.96
CA ALA A 111 1.43 -15.56 -13.35
C ALA A 111 0.06 -15.37 -14.06
N ASP A 112 -1.05 -15.88 -13.52
CA ASP A 112 -2.41 -15.61 -14.02
C ASP A 112 -3.04 -14.33 -13.47
N GLN A 113 -2.41 -13.70 -12.48
CA GLN A 113 -2.77 -12.44 -11.83
C GLN A 113 -4.24 -12.44 -11.39
N ALA A 114 -4.71 -13.59 -10.90
CA ALA A 114 -6.06 -13.73 -10.40
C ALA A 114 -6.30 -12.78 -9.22
N ASP A 115 -7.36 -11.97 -9.31
CA ASP A 115 -7.86 -11.05 -8.28
C ASP A 115 -9.38 -11.08 -8.39
N LEU A 116 -9.99 -11.97 -7.60
CA LEU A 116 -11.41 -12.32 -7.73
C LEU A 116 -12.31 -11.17 -7.26
N ASP A 117 -11.91 -10.45 -6.23
CA ASP A 117 -12.74 -9.45 -5.58
C ASP A 117 -12.41 -8.00 -5.97
N HIS A 118 -11.39 -7.85 -6.81
CA HIS A 118 -10.99 -6.65 -7.52
C HIS A 118 -10.58 -5.51 -6.58
N ASP A 119 -9.90 -5.84 -5.49
CA ASP A 119 -9.34 -4.86 -4.57
C ASP A 119 -7.88 -4.49 -4.88
N GLY A 120 -7.27 -5.18 -5.85
CA GLY A 120 -5.90 -4.96 -6.31
C GLY A 120 -4.86 -5.86 -5.67
N GLN A 121 -5.23 -6.69 -4.69
CA GLN A 121 -4.40 -7.76 -4.16
C GLN A 121 -4.74 -9.08 -4.85
N GLY A 122 -3.74 -9.86 -5.27
CA GLY A 122 -4.00 -11.12 -5.95
C GLY A 122 -4.48 -12.23 -5.01
N ASP A 123 -5.32 -13.13 -5.52
CA ASP A 123 -5.89 -14.27 -4.79
C ASP A 123 -4.81 -15.17 -4.13
N ALA A 124 -3.58 -15.16 -4.65
CA ALA A 124 -2.46 -15.96 -4.16
C ALA A 124 -1.88 -15.42 -2.84
N CYS A 125 -1.95 -14.10 -2.64
CA CYS A 125 -1.38 -13.39 -1.49
C CYS A 125 -2.42 -12.59 -0.70
N ASP A 126 -3.69 -12.62 -1.10
CA ASP A 126 -4.81 -12.00 -0.41
C ASP A 126 -5.36 -12.91 0.71
N PRO A 127 -5.16 -12.57 2.00
CA PRO A 127 -5.72 -13.33 3.12
C PRO A 127 -7.22 -13.10 3.33
N ASP A 128 -7.82 -12.13 2.63
CA ASP A 128 -9.13 -11.56 2.85
C ASP A 128 -9.96 -11.48 1.54
N VAL A 129 -9.89 -12.49 0.66
CA VAL A 129 -10.75 -12.55 -0.54
C VAL A 129 -12.23 -12.50 -0.13
N CYS A 130 -12.91 -11.43 -0.50
CA CYS A 130 -14.15 -11.01 0.12
C CYS A 130 -15.34 -11.08 -0.83
N ILE A 131 -16.43 -11.78 -0.45
CA ILE A 131 -17.60 -11.92 -1.33
C ILE A 131 -18.22 -10.58 -1.74
N ASN A 132 -18.06 -9.57 -0.89
CA ASN A 132 -18.57 -8.23 -1.14
C ASN A 132 -17.75 -7.48 -2.19
N GLY A 133 -16.44 -7.69 -2.29
CA GLY A 133 -15.61 -7.11 -3.36
C GLY A 133 -16.10 -7.58 -4.73
N VAL A 134 -16.18 -8.91 -4.89
CA VAL A 134 -16.69 -9.55 -6.13
C VAL A 134 -18.08 -9.04 -6.50
N VAL A 135 -19.01 -9.02 -5.53
CA VAL A 135 -20.39 -8.59 -5.79
C VAL A 135 -20.46 -7.09 -6.10
N ASN A 136 -19.65 -6.24 -5.45
CA ASN A 136 -19.61 -4.81 -5.73
C ASN A 136 -19.09 -4.54 -7.14
N TYR A 137 -18.00 -5.21 -7.54
CA TYR A 137 -17.48 -5.14 -8.90
C TYR A 137 -18.56 -5.50 -9.93
N LEU A 138 -19.24 -6.63 -9.74
CA LEU A 138 -20.28 -7.08 -10.68
C LEU A 138 -21.50 -6.15 -10.71
N VAL A 139 -21.89 -5.59 -9.57
CA VAL A 139 -22.96 -4.59 -9.50
C VAL A 139 -22.55 -3.33 -10.26
N GLY A 140 -21.34 -2.81 -10.04
CA GLY A 140 -20.81 -1.64 -10.74
C GLY A 140 -20.73 -1.86 -12.25
N TYR A 141 -20.26 -3.02 -12.70
CA TYR A 141 -20.26 -3.40 -14.11
C TYR A 141 -21.68 -3.36 -14.69
N VAL A 142 -22.65 -4.01 -14.04
CA VAL A 142 -24.05 -4.06 -14.49
C VAL A 142 -24.71 -2.68 -14.54
N GLU A 143 -24.44 -1.82 -13.57
CA GLU A 143 -24.93 -0.43 -13.53
C GLU A 143 -24.31 0.41 -14.67
N GLY A 144 -23.06 0.14 -15.05
CA GLY A 144 -22.37 0.77 -16.17
C GLY A 144 -22.89 0.40 -17.56
N LEU A 145 -23.67 -0.70 -17.70
CA LEU A 145 -24.14 -1.18 -19.01
C LEU A 145 -25.25 -0.33 -19.65
N GLY A 146 -25.89 0.57 -18.89
CA GLY A 146 -26.98 1.40 -19.40
C GLY A 146 -28.22 0.61 -19.86
N ILE A 147 -28.47 -0.55 -19.25
CA ILE A 147 -29.63 -1.40 -19.56
C ILE A 147 -30.92 -0.90 -18.89
N ARG A 148 -32.05 -1.57 -19.14
CA ARG A 148 -33.32 -1.19 -18.51
C ARG A 148 -33.24 -1.39 -16.99
N SER A 149 -33.61 -0.36 -16.22
CA SER A 149 -33.58 -0.38 -14.74
C SER A 149 -34.36 -1.54 -14.09
N THR A 150 -35.33 -2.16 -14.77
CA THR A 150 -36.01 -3.37 -14.26
C THR A 150 -35.14 -4.62 -14.35
N VAL A 151 -34.32 -4.72 -15.40
CA VAL A 151 -33.39 -5.83 -15.62
C VAL A 151 -32.17 -5.69 -14.71
N GLU A 152 -31.56 -4.50 -14.71
CA GLU A 152 -30.45 -4.12 -13.83
C GLU A 152 -30.77 -4.46 -12.35
N ARG A 153 -31.82 -3.87 -11.78
CA ARG A 153 -32.24 -4.13 -10.39
C ARG A 153 -32.56 -5.59 -10.09
N ALA A 154 -32.96 -6.37 -11.09
CA ALA A 154 -33.23 -7.78 -10.91
C ALA A 154 -31.94 -8.61 -10.86
N ILE A 155 -30.90 -8.20 -11.59
CA ILE A 155 -29.56 -8.81 -11.53
C ILE A 155 -28.90 -8.42 -10.20
N THR A 156 -28.79 -7.12 -9.91
CA THR A 156 -28.07 -6.63 -8.72
C THR A 156 -28.65 -7.18 -7.41
N ARG A 157 -29.98 -7.20 -7.26
CA ARG A 157 -30.62 -7.81 -6.07
C ARG A 157 -30.30 -9.29 -5.86
N ARG A 158 -30.09 -10.05 -6.94
CA ARG A 158 -29.76 -11.48 -6.83
C ARG A 158 -28.32 -11.68 -6.38
N LEU A 159 -27.40 -10.85 -6.89
CA LEU A 159 -25.99 -10.83 -6.48
C LEU A 159 -25.87 -10.37 -5.01
N GLU A 160 -26.47 -9.24 -4.65
CA GLU A 160 -26.46 -8.70 -3.27
C GLU A 160 -27.07 -9.67 -2.25
N LEU A 161 -28.09 -10.45 -2.65
CA LEU A 161 -28.69 -11.48 -1.78
C LEU A 161 -27.71 -12.63 -1.49
N ALA A 162 -26.85 -12.99 -2.43
CA ALA A 162 -25.82 -14.00 -2.21
C ALA A 162 -24.79 -13.51 -1.18
N ALA A 163 -24.25 -12.30 -1.36
CA ALA A 163 -23.35 -11.66 -0.40
C ALA A 163 -24.00 -11.58 0.99
N THR A 164 -25.22 -11.03 1.08
CA THR A 164 -25.97 -10.92 2.36
C THR A 164 -26.08 -12.26 3.09
N ARG A 165 -26.35 -13.35 2.35
CA ARG A 165 -26.46 -14.70 2.92
C ARG A 165 -25.12 -15.19 3.46
N PHE A 166 -24.05 -15.02 2.69
CA PHE A 166 -22.70 -15.37 3.13
C PHE A 166 -22.31 -14.63 4.40
N CYS A 167 -22.44 -13.30 4.40
CA CYS A 167 -22.19 -12.41 5.54
C CYS A 167 -23.02 -12.77 6.79
N SER A 168 -24.21 -13.32 6.60
CA SER A 168 -25.09 -13.75 7.69
C SER A 168 -24.78 -15.17 8.19
N GLY A 169 -23.70 -15.80 7.73
CA GLY A 169 -23.31 -17.16 8.12
C GLY A 169 -24.18 -18.25 7.50
N SER A 170 -24.80 -18.02 6.35
CA SER A 170 -25.55 -19.08 5.64
C SER A 170 -24.59 -20.14 5.09
N SER A 171 -25.07 -21.37 4.91
CA SER A 171 -24.26 -22.43 4.28
C SER A 171 -23.82 -22.05 2.86
N THR A 172 -22.64 -22.49 2.45
CA THR A 172 -22.11 -22.31 1.08
C THR A 172 -23.12 -22.76 0.02
N SER A 173 -23.82 -23.89 0.23
CA SER A 173 -24.90 -24.36 -0.66
C SER A 173 -26.06 -23.37 -0.82
N THR A 174 -26.40 -22.64 0.23
CA THR A 174 -27.47 -21.62 0.23
C THR A 174 -27.03 -20.35 -0.51
N VAL A 175 -25.75 -19.99 -0.39
CA VAL A 175 -25.12 -18.89 -1.15
C VAL A 175 -25.05 -19.25 -2.63
N ILE A 176 -24.52 -20.42 -2.99
CA ILE A 176 -24.44 -20.93 -4.36
C ILE A 176 -25.82 -21.03 -5.01
N THR A 177 -26.87 -21.40 -4.26
CA THR A 177 -28.24 -21.39 -4.77
C THR A 177 -28.70 -19.98 -5.20
N SER A 178 -28.31 -18.94 -4.45
CA SER A 178 -28.60 -17.55 -4.85
C SER A 178 -27.84 -17.16 -6.12
N LEU A 179 -26.56 -17.51 -6.21
CA LEU A 179 -25.73 -17.22 -7.38
C LEU A 179 -26.26 -17.92 -8.64
N ASN A 180 -26.65 -19.20 -8.54
CA ASN A 180 -27.30 -19.92 -9.65
C ASN A 180 -28.64 -19.30 -10.10
N SER A 181 -29.38 -18.68 -9.18
CA SER A 181 -30.58 -17.90 -9.51
C SER A 181 -30.25 -16.63 -10.30
N ALA A 182 -29.11 -15.98 -10.00
CA ALA A 182 -28.59 -14.86 -10.79
C ALA A 182 -28.20 -15.31 -12.21
N ILE A 183 -27.45 -16.40 -12.35
CA ILE A 183 -27.07 -17.00 -13.65
C ILE A 183 -28.31 -17.31 -14.48
N SER A 184 -29.29 -18.01 -13.90
CA SER A 184 -30.53 -18.38 -14.60
C SER A 184 -31.29 -17.14 -15.11
N TYR A 185 -31.28 -16.05 -14.33
CA TYR A 185 -31.89 -14.80 -14.74
C TYR A 185 -31.11 -14.14 -15.88
N LEU A 186 -29.78 -14.03 -15.78
CA LEU A 186 -28.91 -13.48 -16.82
C LEU A 186 -29.08 -14.21 -18.15
N GLN A 187 -29.08 -15.55 -18.13
CA GLN A 187 -29.34 -16.38 -19.32
C GLN A 187 -30.71 -16.08 -19.95
N SER A 188 -31.74 -15.81 -19.15
CA SER A 188 -33.08 -15.44 -19.66
C SER A 188 -33.13 -14.06 -20.33
N GLN A 189 -32.20 -13.16 -19.97
CA GLN A 189 -32.14 -11.78 -20.46
C GLN A 189 -31.10 -11.59 -21.58
N SER A 190 -30.18 -12.53 -21.78
CA SER A 190 -29.18 -12.52 -22.84
C SER A 190 -29.84 -12.30 -24.22
N GLY A 191 -29.35 -11.30 -24.95
CA GLY A 191 -29.86 -10.90 -26.27
C GLY A 191 -31.23 -10.19 -26.26
N ARG A 192 -31.78 -9.85 -25.07
CA ARG A 192 -33.08 -9.18 -24.92
C ARG A 192 -33.03 -7.96 -24.03
N GLY A 193 -32.56 -8.16 -22.79
CA GLY A 193 -32.47 -7.14 -21.74
C GLY A 193 -31.03 -6.70 -21.43
N ILE A 194 -30.06 -7.51 -21.85
CA ILE A 194 -28.61 -7.31 -21.76
C ILE A 194 -27.99 -7.92 -23.03
N SER A 195 -26.87 -7.39 -23.52
CA SER A 195 -26.14 -8.02 -24.63
C SER A 195 -25.65 -9.41 -24.22
N SER A 196 -25.47 -10.30 -25.19
CA SER A 196 -24.97 -11.65 -24.90
C SER A 196 -23.57 -11.60 -24.31
N ASP A 197 -22.67 -10.80 -24.87
CA ASP A 197 -21.31 -10.63 -24.36
C ASP A 197 -21.27 -10.14 -22.90
N ALA A 198 -22.11 -9.16 -22.55
CA ALA A 198 -22.16 -8.68 -21.18
C ALA A 198 -22.80 -9.69 -20.21
N ALA A 199 -23.80 -10.46 -20.67
CA ALA A 199 -24.36 -11.53 -19.86
C ALA A 199 -23.33 -12.64 -19.62
N ASP A 200 -22.60 -13.04 -20.66
CA ASP A 200 -21.60 -14.11 -20.60
C ASP A 200 -20.44 -13.70 -19.69
N HIS A 201 -20.01 -12.43 -19.73
CA HIS A 201 -19.01 -11.88 -18.80
C HIS A 201 -19.47 -11.99 -17.34
N VAL A 202 -20.67 -11.49 -17.00
CA VAL A 202 -21.18 -11.56 -15.61
C VAL A 202 -21.38 -13.01 -15.18
N ILE A 203 -21.86 -13.90 -16.07
CA ILE A 203 -22.03 -15.32 -15.76
C ILE A 203 -20.67 -15.98 -15.48
N ALA A 204 -19.64 -15.68 -16.26
CA ALA A 204 -18.29 -16.22 -16.06
C ALA A 204 -17.75 -15.83 -14.68
N GLN A 205 -17.86 -14.56 -14.30
CA GLN A 205 -17.43 -14.06 -13.00
C GLN A 205 -18.23 -14.66 -11.83
N VAL A 206 -19.55 -14.83 -11.99
CA VAL A 206 -20.38 -15.52 -10.99
C VAL A 206 -19.99 -16.99 -10.85
N ASN A 207 -19.58 -17.67 -11.93
CA ASN A 207 -19.07 -19.03 -11.85
C ASN A 207 -17.71 -19.09 -11.15
N ALA A 208 -16.80 -18.15 -11.43
CA ALA A 208 -15.52 -18.04 -10.72
C ALA A 208 -15.74 -17.88 -9.21
N LEU A 209 -16.69 -17.02 -8.80
CA LEU A 209 -17.10 -16.89 -7.40
C LEU A 209 -17.66 -18.20 -6.81
N ILE A 210 -18.46 -18.94 -7.56
CA ILE A 210 -18.98 -20.25 -7.11
C ILE A 210 -17.83 -21.23 -6.89
N ASP A 211 -16.85 -21.26 -7.80
CA ASP A 211 -15.70 -22.15 -7.71
C ASP A 211 -14.80 -21.77 -6.52
N ALA A 212 -14.53 -20.48 -6.31
CA ALA A 212 -13.79 -19.97 -5.16
C ALA A 212 -14.49 -20.28 -3.82
N LEU A 213 -15.82 -20.12 -3.76
CA LEU A 213 -16.63 -20.51 -2.59
C LEU A 213 -16.53 -22.02 -2.28
N ASN A 214 -16.45 -22.88 -3.30
CA ASN A 214 -16.29 -24.32 -3.10
C ASN A 214 -14.87 -24.70 -2.66
N GLN A 215 -13.87 -23.93 -3.09
CA GLN A 215 -12.47 -24.11 -2.71
C GLN A 215 -12.16 -23.51 -1.32
N GLY A 216 -13.05 -22.67 -0.80
CA GLY A 216 -12.86 -21.99 0.48
C GLY A 216 -11.91 -20.80 0.40
N ILE A 217 -11.67 -20.27 -0.80
CA ILE A 217 -10.86 -19.07 -1.06
C ILE A 217 -11.56 -17.83 -0.50
N VAL A 218 -12.88 -17.74 -0.70
CA VAL A 218 -13.66 -16.61 -0.18
C VAL A 218 -13.83 -16.75 1.32
N VAL A 219 -13.16 -15.88 2.08
CA VAL A 219 -13.03 -16.00 3.54
C VAL A 219 -13.66 -14.85 4.32
N CYS A 220 -13.95 -13.71 3.68
CA CYS A 220 -14.54 -12.58 4.37
C CYS A 220 -15.79 -11.97 3.72
N CYS A 221 -16.39 -11.09 4.50
CA CYS A 221 -17.49 -10.22 4.10
C CYS A 221 -17.19 -8.82 4.63
N ILE A 222 -16.90 -7.87 3.75
CA ILE A 222 -16.83 -6.45 4.11
C ILE A 222 -18.27 -5.98 4.33
N PRO A 223 -18.65 -5.54 5.55
CA PRO A 223 -19.94 -4.89 5.71
C PRO A 223 -19.96 -3.64 4.83
N ARG A 224 -20.99 -3.51 3.99
CA ARG A 224 -21.22 -2.29 3.20
C ARG A 224 -21.08 -1.10 4.14
N PRO A 225 -20.23 -0.09 3.87
CA PRO A 225 -20.28 1.16 4.62
C PRO A 225 -21.74 1.61 4.60
N ALA A 226 -22.28 1.92 5.78
CA ALA A 226 -23.68 2.25 5.92
C ALA A 226 -24.04 3.30 4.85
N PRO A 227 -25.16 3.14 4.11
CA PRO A 227 -25.55 4.12 3.11
C PRO A 227 -25.52 5.50 3.77
N PRO A 228 -24.92 6.52 3.13
CA PRO A 228 -25.00 7.86 3.67
C PRO A 228 -26.47 8.15 3.90
N THR A 229 -26.79 8.50 5.15
CA THR A 229 -28.13 8.87 5.56
C THR A 229 -28.67 9.94 4.60
N ALA A 230 -29.94 9.80 4.23
CA ALA A 230 -30.63 10.54 3.18
C ALA A 230 -30.33 12.07 3.19
N PRO A 231 -30.34 12.69 1.99
CA PRO A 231 -29.58 13.89 1.68
C PRO A 231 -30.12 15.15 2.37
N GLY A 232 -29.22 15.81 3.08
CA GLY A 232 -29.45 17.09 3.71
C GLY A 232 -28.13 17.72 4.12
N GLN A 233 -27.47 18.33 3.12
CA GLN A 233 -26.26 19.16 3.19
C GLN A 233 -24.92 18.42 3.00
N VAL A 234 -24.42 18.56 1.77
CA VAL A 234 -23.06 18.22 1.33
C VAL A 234 -22.08 19.28 1.84
N ALA A 235 -20.95 18.84 2.40
CA ALA A 235 -19.59 19.39 2.28
C ALA A 235 -18.69 18.59 3.25
N ALA A 236 -17.57 17.97 2.92
CA ALA A 236 -16.73 17.91 1.73
C ALA A 236 -15.97 16.56 1.75
N GLU A 237 -15.77 15.94 0.59
CA GLU A 237 -14.88 14.78 0.38
C GLU A 237 -13.41 15.25 0.49
N GLN A 238 -12.97 15.55 1.70
CA GLN A 238 -11.60 15.92 2.05
C GLN A 238 -11.26 15.29 3.40
N TYR A 239 -9.98 15.14 3.71
CA TYR A 239 -9.57 14.88 5.09
C TYR A 239 -10.19 15.95 5.99
N GLN A 240 -10.95 15.53 6.98
CA GLN A 240 -11.59 16.43 7.94
C GLN A 240 -11.16 16.03 9.34
N LEU A 241 -10.83 17.00 10.18
CA LEU A 241 -10.54 16.78 11.59
C LEU A 241 -11.37 17.76 12.43
N GLU A 242 -12.31 17.22 13.17
CA GLU A 242 -13.16 17.95 14.09
C GLU A 242 -12.90 17.49 15.52
N ALA A 243 -12.87 18.44 16.46
CA ALA A 243 -12.79 18.15 17.88
C ALA A 243 -13.89 18.95 18.57
N ASN A 244 -14.96 18.25 18.97
CA ASN A 244 -16.12 18.90 19.54
C ASN A 244 -15.98 18.96 21.08
N PRO A 245 -15.97 20.17 21.67
CA PRO A 245 -15.88 20.32 23.11
C PRO A 245 -17.04 19.60 23.80
N ASN A 246 -16.77 18.60 24.65
CA ASN A 246 -17.84 18.09 25.51
C ASN A 246 -17.98 19.01 26.74
N PRO A 247 -19.12 19.72 26.90
CA PRO A 247 -19.27 20.70 27.98
C PRO A 247 -19.51 20.08 29.36
N PHE A 248 -19.67 18.75 29.46
CA PHE A 248 -20.25 18.11 30.65
C PHE A 248 -19.46 16.92 31.21
N SER A 249 -18.35 16.48 30.58
CA SER A 249 -17.69 15.23 31.00
C SER A 249 -16.15 15.27 31.08
N GLY A 250 -15.49 16.39 30.75
CA GLY A 250 -14.02 16.45 30.69
C GLY A 250 -13.40 15.55 29.60
N GLN A 251 -14.23 14.93 28.77
CA GLN A 251 -13.84 13.96 27.75
C GLN A 251 -14.16 14.52 26.37
N GLN A 252 -13.13 14.74 25.55
CA GLN A 252 -13.25 15.27 24.20
C GLN A 252 -13.51 14.13 23.21
N THR A 253 -14.40 14.37 22.25
CA THR A 253 -14.60 13.47 21.10
C THR A 253 -13.93 14.10 19.89
N ILE A 254 -13.04 13.34 19.28
CA ILE A 254 -12.24 13.71 18.12
C ILE A 254 -12.75 12.87 16.97
N ARG A 255 -13.25 13.53 15.94
CA ARG A 255 -13.84 12.90 14.77
C ARG A 255 -13.04 13.30 13.54
N PHE A 256 -12.68 12.33 12.73
CA PHE A 256 -12.09 12.62 11.44
C PHE A 256 -12.59 11.67 10.36
N TYR A 257 -12.45 12.10 9.11
CA TYR A 257 -12.78 11.31 7.93
C TYR A 257 -11.52 11.08 7.10
N LEU A 258 -11.28 9.83 6.75
CA LEU A 258 -10.26 9.41 5.80
C LEU A 258 -10.94 9.04 4.47
N PRO A 259 -10.58 9.67 3.34
CA PRO A 259 -11.12 9.31 2.03
C PRO A 259 -10.60 7.95 1.55
N GLU A 260 -9.38 7.58 1.95
CA GLU A 260 -8.68 6.35 1.58
C GLU A 260 -8.12 5.67 2.83
N ALA A 261 -7.99 4.35 2.78
CA ALA A 261 -7.38 3.57 3.84
C ALA A 261 -5.86 3.77 3.82
N GLY A 262 -5.21 3.79 4.99
CA GLY A 262 -3.78 4.02 5.04
C GLY A 262 -3.24 4.24 6.45
N PRO A 263 -1.91 4.38 6.60
CA PRO A 263 -1.30 4.68 7.88
C PRO A 263 -1.71 6.09 8.36
N ALA A 264 -2.18 6.16 9.59
CA ALA A 264 -2.60 7.39 10.23
C ALA A 264 -2.03 7.52 11.65
N THR A 265 -1.62 8.72 12.01
CA THR A 265 -1.20 9.05 13.39
C THR A 265 -2.07 10.19 13.93
N LEU A 266 -2.67 9.95 15.10
CA LEU A 266 -3.50 10.92 15.80
C LEU A 266 -2.87 11.25 17.15
N GLU A 267 -2.42 12.48 17.31
CA GLU A 267 -1.63 12.91 18.46
C GLU A 267 -2.16 14.25 19.00
N VAL A 268 -2.01 14.46 20.31
CA VAL A 268 -2.37 15.70 21.02
C VAL A 268 -1.09 16.42 21.44
N PHE A 269 -1.07 17.73 21.24
CA PHE A 269 0.05 18.62 21.53
C PHE A 269 -0.38 19.78 22.41
N ASN A 270 0.54 20.26 23.25
CA ASN A 270 0.37 21.56 23.92
C ASN A 270 0.71 22.73 22.99
N LEU A 271 0.44 23.97 23.41
CA LEU A 271 0.72 25.17 22.60
C LEU A 271 2.22 25.44 22.38
N ASN A 272 3.10 24.77 23.11
CA ASN A 272 4.55 24.83 22.89
C ASN A 272 5.02 23.80 21.84
N GLY A 273 4.11 23.04 21.24
CA GLY A 273 4.41 22.02 20.23
C GLY A 273 4.89 20.68 20.80
N GLN A 274 4.85 20.48 22.13
CA GLN A 274 5.22 19.21 22.75
C GLN A 274 4.06 18.22 22.67
N ARG A 275 4.34 16.97 22.26
CA ARG A 275 3.33 15.90 22.29
C ARG A 275 3.00 15.58 23.74
N VAL A 276 1.70 15.51 24.03
CA VAL A 276 1.18 15.16 25.35
C VAL A 276 0.45 13.82 25.35
N ALA A 277 -0.19 13.44 24.23
CA ALA A 277 -0.84 12.13 24.13
C ALA A 277 -0.78 11.57 22.70
N ALA A 278 -0.59 10.27 22.54
CA ALA A 278 -0.82 9.54 21.30
C ALA A 278 -2.15 8.77 21.41
N LEU A 279 -3.09 9.07 20.52
CA LEU A 279 -4.43 8.46 20.52
C LEU A 279 -4.52 7.31 19.53
N HIS A 280 -3.78 7.41 18.42
CA HIS A 280 -3.67 6.35 17.42
C HIS A 280 -2.33 6.42 16.70
N SER A 281 -1.80 5.27 16.33
CA SER A 281 -0.67 5.14 15.41
C SER A 281 -0.77 3.80 14.71
N GLY A 282 -1.01 3.81 13.41
CA GLY A 282 -1.13 2.60 12.60
C GLY A 282 -2.14 2.76 11.48
N TYR A 283 -2.45 1.66 10.80
CA TYR A 283 -3.38 1.65 9.68
C TYR A 283 -4.83 1.97 10.13
N LEU A 284 -5.57 2.67 9.28
CA LEU A 284 -7.00 2.92 9.42
C LEU A 284 -7.69 2.76 8.08
N ASP A 285 -8.88 2.15 8.10
CA ASP A 285 -9.73 2.05 6.92
C ASP A 285 -10.23 3.42 6.44
N ALA A 286 -10.60 3.52 5.17
CA ALA A 286 -11.35 4.67 4.66
C ALA A 286 -12.68 4.80 5.41
N GLY A 287 -13.07 6.02 5.76
CA GLY A 287 -14.32 6.30 6.45
C GLY A 287 -14.16 7.21 7.67
N GLN A 288 -15.20 7.23 8.50
CA GLN A 288 -15.28 8.10 9.67
C GLN A 288 -14.75 7.39 10.93
N HIS A 289 -13.84 8.05 11.64
CA HIS A 289 -13.21 7.55 12.85
C HIS A 289 -13.52 8.47 14.04
N ASP A 290 -13.84 7.86 15.19
CA ASP A 290 -14.17 8.56 16.44
C ASP A 290 -13.23 8.11 17.55
N TYR A 291 -12.41 9.02 18.05
CA TYR A 291 -11.52 8.81 19.20
C TYR A 291 -11.98 9.66 20.37
N SER A 292 -11.69 9.18 21.58
CA SER A 292 -11.99 9.92 22.79
C SER A 292 -10.75 10.18 23.63
N TRP A 293 -10.61 11.44 24.04
CA TRP A 293 -9.51 11.89 24.86
C TRP A 293 -10.02 12.52 26.15
N ASN A 294 -9.64 11.94 27.28
CA ASN A 294 -10.07 12.36 28.63
C ASN A 294 -9.19 13.47 29.24
N GLY A 295 -8.29 14.08 28.47
CA GLY A 295 -7.38 15.10 28.97
C GLY A 295 -6.19 14.56 29.79
N ALA A 296 -5.87 13.26 29.67
CA ALA A 296 -4.65 12.68 30.22
C ALA A 296 -3.49 12.70 29.21
N ASP A 297 -2.26 12.71 29.70
CA ASP A 297 -1.07 12.42 28.88
C ASP A 297 -0.80 10.91 28.74
N ASP A 298 0.24 10.56 27.99
CA ASP A 298 0.69 9.17 27.77
C ASP A 298 1.02 8.42 29.09
N ALA A 299 1.35 9.14 30.17
CA ALA A 299 1.59 8.56 31.49
C ALA A 299 0.30 8.42 32.32
N GLY A 300 -0.85 8.76 31.75
CA GLY A 300 -2.16 8.77 32.42
C GLY A 300 -2.34 9.97 33.37
N GLN A 301 -1.41 10.91 33.39
CA GLN A 301 -1.47 12.08 34.26
C GLN A 301 -2.40 13.13 33.66
N GLN A 302 -3.27 13.65 34.50
CA GLN A 302 -4.31 14.59 34.10
C GLN A 302 -3.71 15.97 33.78
N LEU A 303 -3.88 16.42 32.54
CA LEU A 303 -3.38 17.71 32.07
C LEU A 303 -4.20 18.90 32.59
N SER A 304 -3.68 20.12 32.49
CA SER A 304 -4.37 21.34 32.94
C SER A 304 -5.48 21.78 31.99
N SER A 305 -6.53 22.44 32.48
CA SER A 305 -7.52 23.08 31.61
C SER A 305 -6.85 24.10 30.70
N GLY A 306 -7.17 24.11 29.41
CA GLY A 306 -6.46 24.92 28.42
C GLY A 306 -6.75 24.54 26.97
N ILE A 307 -5.99 25.13 26.04
CA ILE A 307 -6.09 24.82 24.61
C ILE A 307 -5.00 23.81 24.26
N TYR A 308 -5.38 22.80 23.50
CA TYR A 308 -4.51 21.77 22.93
C TYR A 308 -4.69 21.72 21.41
N LEU A 309 -3.72 21.15 20.72
CA LEU A 309 -3.75 20.91 19.28
C LEU A 309 -3.83 19.42 19.04
N ILE A 310 -4.83 18.97 18.29
CA ILE A 310 -4.88 17.62 17.77
C ILE A 310 -4.30 17.65 16.38
N ARG A 311 -3.40 16.72 16.09
CA ARG A 311 -2.77 16.56 14.79
C ARG A 311 -3.07 15.17 14.26
N LEU A 312 -3.63 15.13 13.06
CA LEU A 312 -3.78 13.93 12.25
C LEU A 312 -2.72 13.99 11.15
N ARG A 313 -1.88 12.97 11.02
CA ARG A 313 -1.04 12.79 9.83
C ARG A 313 -1.44 11.53 9.09
N THR A 314 -1.52 11.64 7.78
CA THR A 314 -1.71 10.57 6.81
C THR A 314 -0.63 10.73 5.74
N GLU A 315 -0.56 9.80 4.78
CA GLU A 315 0.38 9.89 3.65
C GLU A 315 0.15 11.16 2.81
N GLU A 316 -1.12 11.51 2.59
CA GLU A 316 -1.55 12.72 1.86
C GLU A 316 -1.29 14.05 2.61
N GLY A 317 -0.93 14.02 3.90
CA GLY A 317 -0.53 15.21 4.61
C GLY A 317 -0.93 15.30 6.08
N THR A 318 -0.95 16.53 6.61
CA THR A 318 -1.16 16.79 8.04
C THR A 318 -2.28 17.79 8.27
N LEU A 319 -3.26 17.41 9.09
CA LEU A 319 -4.31 18.28 9.60
C LEU A 319 -4.10 18.60 11.06
N VAL A 320 -4.43 19.83 11.45
CA VAL A 320 -4.34 20.28 12.84
C VAL A 320 -5.63 20.97 13.25
N GLN A 321 -6.19 20.56 14.39
CA GLN A 321 -7.39 21.16 14.96
C GLN A 321 -7.17 21.58 16.41
N LYS A 322 -7.71 22.76 16.78
CA LYS A 322 -7.66 23.25 18.16
C LYS A 322 -8.78 22.62 18.98
N VAL A 323 -8.46 22.18 20.19
CA VAL A 323 -9.45 21.68 21.16
C VAL A 323 -9.28 22.39 22.50
N SER A 324 -10.40 22.73 23.14
CA SER A 324 -10.42 23.29 24.49
C SER A 324 -10.72 22.18 25.50
N LEU A 325 -9.80 21.96 26.43
CA LEU A 325 -10.02 21.11 27.59
C LEU A 325 -10.53 21.98 28.74
N ALA A 326 -11.78 21.78 29.12
CA ALA A 326 -12.38 22.38 30.31
C ALA A 326 -12.64 21.28 31.36
N ARG A 327 -12.18 21.52 32.58
CA ARG A 327 -12.53 20.74 33.77
C ARG A 327 -13.21 21.65 34.79
#